data_AF-A0A7S3GZT7-F1
#
_entry.id   AF-A0A7S3GZT7-F1
#
_cell.length_a   1.000
_cell.length_b   1.000
_cell.length_c   1.000
_cell.angle_alpha   90.00
_cell.angle_beta   90.00
_cell.angle_gamma   90.00
#
_symmetry.space_group_name_H-M   'P 1'
#
loop_
_entity.id
_entity.type
_entity.pdbx_description
1 polymer ?
#
loop_
_entity_poly.entity_id
_entity_poly.type
_entity_poly.pdbx_seq_one_letter_code
_entity_poly.pdbx_strand_id
1 'polypeptide(L)'
;SMAEIMNGKGSFPGLLPLCYAYLDHIKCDDTSMIRIREYLTFIQKRSTGDLVTPATWMRRFVTGHPEYKRDSVVSQGIAFDLLHACNKIGLGHRAEPSLLGDVVIAPISKVANDTHLHSAASEEARVKLLDQIKRRATLADGPGSAP
;
A
#
# COMPACT_ATOMS: atom_id res chain seq x y z
N SER A 1 17.20 8.88 10.35
CA SER A 1 15.74 8.96 10.54
C SER A 1 15.04 8.13 9.48
N MET A 2 13.73 7.86 9.61
CA MET A 2 12.98 7.14 8.57
C MET A 2 13.05 7.85 7.22
N ALA A 3 12.93 9.19 7.22
CA ALA A 3 13.10 10.01 6.03
C ALA A 3 14.45 9.81 5.34
N GLU A 4 15.55 9.72 6.10
CA GLU A 4 16.91 9.53 5.54
C GLU A 4 17.09 8.13 4.93
N ILE A 5 16.43 7.10 5.46
CA ILE A 5 16.45 5.75 4.88
C ILE A 5 15.73 5.75 3.52
N MET A 6 14.58 6.41 3.44
CA MET A 6 13.78 6.43 2.22
C MET A 6 14.34 7.38 1.15
N ASN A 7 14.80 8.57 1.54
CA ASN A 7 15.22 9.63 0.62
C ASN A 7 16.74 9.69 0.39
N GLY A 8 17.51 8.99 1.24
CA GLY A 8 18.96 9.06 1.23
C GLY A 8 19.52 10.08 2.22
N LYS A 9 20.83 9.99 2.43
CA LYS A 9 21.62 10.94 3.22
C LYS A 9 23.10 10.81 2.85
N GLY A 10 23.72 11.92 2.45
CA GLY A 10 25.15 11.94 2.11
C GLY A 10 25.47 10.97 0.96
N SER A 11 26.32 9.98 1.23
CA SER A 11 26.71 8.95 0.25
C SER A 11 25.66 7.86 0.04
N PHE A 12 24.64 7.77 0.90
CA PHE A 12 23.56 6.78 0.74
C PHE A 12 22.44 7.37 -0.13
N PRO A 13 22.14 6.76 -1.29
CA PRO A 13 21.13 7.30 -2.22
C PRO A 13 19.70 7.23 -1.69
N GLY A 14 19.36 6.28 -0.81
CA GLY A 14 17.99 6.09 -0.33
C GLY A 14 17.20 5.06 -1.12
N LEU A 15 16.17 4.47 -0.49
CA LEU A 15 15.36 3.43 -1.14
C LEU A 15 14.52 3.99 -2.30
N LEU A 16 13.96 5.20 -2.18
CA LEU A 16 13.11 5.79 -3.22
C LEU A 16 13.92 6.10 -4.50
N PRO A 17 15.10 6.73 -4.45
CA PRO A 17 15.92 6.92 -5.65
C PRO A 17 16.34 5.61 -6.31
N LEU A 18 16.62 4.55 -5.53
CA LEU A 18 16.90 3.22 -6.07
C LEU A 18 15.69 2.62 -6.80
N CYS A 19 14.48 2.76 -6.25
CA CYS A 19 13.25 2.35 -6.93
C CYS A 19 13.06 3.11 -8.25
N TYR A 20 13.26 4.44 -8.27
CA TYR A 20 13.14 5.22 -9.50
C TYR A 20 14.20 4.85 -10.54
N ALA A 21 15.46 4.67 -10.13
CA ALA A 21 16.54 4.23 -11.02
C ALA A 21 16.24 2.85 -11.64
N TYR A 22 15.65 1.94 -10.87
CA TYR A 22 15.24 0.64 -11.39
C TYR A 22 14.09 0.76 -12.40
N LEU A 23 13.07 1.58 -12.12
CA LEU A 23 11.94 1.81 -13.04
C LEU A 23 12.41 2.43 -14.37
N ASP A 24 13.39 3.33 -14.30
CA ASP A 24 14.02 3.93 -15.49
C ASP A 24 14.84 2.89 -16.27
N HIS A 25 15.64 2.07 -15.56
CA HIS A 25 16.45 1.02 -16.17
C HIS A 25 15.62 0.01 -16.96
N ILE A 26 14.48 -0.42 -16.43
CA ILE A 26 13.57 -1.35 -17.12
C ILE A 26 12.72 -0.68 -18.20
N LYS A 27 12.84 0.65 -18.38
CA LYS A 27 12.01 1.46 -19.27
C LYS A 27 10.51 1.24 -19.02
N CYS A 28 10.10 1.38 -17.76
CA CYS A 28 8.72 1.24 -17.33
C CYS A 28 7.80 2.16 -18.16
N ASP A 29 6.64 1.66 -18.58
CA ASP A 29 5.68 2.45 -19.34
C ASP A 29 5.12 3.62 -18.52
N ASP A 30 4.71 4.68 -19.22
CA ASP A 30 4.26 5.92 -18.58
C ASP A 30 3.07 5.72 -17.65
N THR A 31 2.16 4.79 -17.97
CA THR A 31 0.94 4.55 -17.18
C THR A 31 1.30 3.91 -15.85
N SER A 32 2.12 2.86 -15.88
CA SER A 32 2.63 2.21 -14.68
C SER A 32 3.53 3.16 -13.86
N MET A 33 4.37 3.95 -14.52
CA MET A 33 5.26 4.93 -13.88
C MET A 33 4.47 5.98 -13.09
N ILE A 34 3.39 6.52 -13.64
CA ILE A 34 2.50 7.46 -12.93
C ILE A 34 1.96 6.81 -11.66
N ARG A 35 1.41 5.60 -11.78
CA ARG A 35 0.79 4.92 -10.62
C ARG A 35 1.80 4.54 -9.54
N ILE A 36 2.97 4.06 -9.93
CA ILE A 36 4.03 3.72 -8.98
C ILE A 36 4.57 4.99 -8.30
N ARG A 37 4.69 6.10 -9.04
CA ARG A 37 5.09 7.39 -8.46
C ARG A 37 4.12 7.86 -7.38
N GLU A 38 2.81 7.66 -7.55
CA GLU A 38 1.82 7.95 -6.51
C GLU A 38 2.09 7.13 -5.24
N TYR A 39 2.33 5.82 -5.37
CA TYR A 39 2.65 4.97 -4.22
C TYR A 39 3.95 5.36 -3.53
N LEU A 40 5.01 5.61 -4.30
CA LEU A 40 6.31 6.01 -3.77
C LEU A 40 6.23 7.38 -3.06
N THR A 41 5.49 8.33 -3.63
CA THR A 41 5.23 9.64 -3.00
C THR A 41 4.47 9.49 -1.70
N PHE A 42 3.46 8.60 -1.66
CA PHE A 42 2.70 8.33 -0.45
C PHE A 42 3.57 7.75 0.68
N ILE A 43 4.45 6.80 0.35
CA ILE A 43 5.43 6.24 1.29
C ILE A 43 6.41 7.33 1.74
N GLN A 44 6.88 8.17 0.82
CA GLN A 44 7.77 9.29 1.12
C GLN A 44 7.16 10.23 2.16
N LYS A 45 5.93 10.72 1.92
CA LYS A 45 5.21 11.63 2.83
C LYS A 45 5.02 11.04 4.23
N ARG A 46 4.84 9.71 4.35
CA ARG A 46 4.81 9.04 5.66
C ARG A 46 6.18 8.98 6.33
N SER A 47 7.25 8.80 5.55
CA SER A 47 8.62 8.75 6.06
C SER A 47 9.14 10.10 6.55
N THR A 48 8.69 11.20 5.92
CA THR A 48 9.01 12.59 6.27
C THR A 48 8.17 13.11 7.43
N GLY A 49 7.01 12.51 7.67
CA GLY A 49 6.06 12.93 8.72
C GLY A 49 4.98 13.89 8.22
N ASP A 50 4.95 14.19 6.91
CA ASP A 50 3.89 15.00 6.29
C ASP A 50 2.52 14.31 6.35
N LEU A 51 2.52 12.97 6.30
CA LEU A 51 1.35 12.13 6.55
C LEU A 51 1.51 11.32 7.82
N VAL A 52 0.43 11.24 8.61
CA VAL A 52 0.47 10.43 9.83
C VAL A 52 0.38 8.94 9.49
N THR A 53 1.05 8.12 10.30
CA THR A 53 0.85 6.68 10.24
C THR A 53 -0.54 6.31 10.76
N PRO A 54 -1.14 5.19 10.31
CA PRO A 54 -2.40 4.69 10.88
C PRO A 54 -2.35 4.58 12.40
N ALA A 55 -1.24 4.10 12.96
CA ALA A 55 -1.05 4.01 14.40
C ALA A 55 -1.05 5.38 15.10
N THR A 56 -0.46 6.41 14.49
CA THR A 56 -0.49 7.79 15.02
C THR A 56 -1.90 8.36 14.94
N TRP A 57 -2.58 8.15 13.82
CA TRP A 57 -3.97 8.56 13.63
C TRP A 57 -4.90 7.90 14.66
N MET A 58 -4.81 6.59 14.87
CA MET A 58 -5.60 5.85 15.86
C MET A 58 -5.35 6.38 17.28
N ARG A 59 -4.09 6.65 17.65
CA ARG A 59 -3.78 7.24 18.96
C ARG A 59 -4.38 8.64 19.11
N ARG A 60 -4.28 9.50 18.09
CA ARG A 60 -4.91 10.83 18.09
C ARG A 60 -6.44 10.73 18.21
N PHE A 61 -7.04 9.78 17.50
CA PHE A 61 -8.48 9.51 17.58
C PHE A 61 -8.89 9.14 19.01
N VAL A 62 -8.24 8.13 19.60
CA VAL A 62 -8.54 7.66 20.96
C VAL A 62 -8.30 8.76 21.99
N THR A 63 -7.14 9.41 21.94
CA THR A 63 -6.77 10.45 22.93
C THR A 63 -7.62 11.71 22.83
N GLY A 64 -8.20 12.00 21.67
CA GLY A 64 -9.15 13.10 21.46
C GLY A 64 -10.60 12.73 21.71
N HIS A 65 -10.91 11.47 22.06
CA HIS A 65 -12.28 11.03 22.27
C HIS A 65 -12.86 11.57 23.59
N PRO A 66 -14.11 12.06 23.64
CA PRO A 66 -14.70 12.63 24.85
C PRO A 66 -14.76 11.66 26.05
N GLU A 67 -14.96 10.38 25.78
CA GLU A 67 -14.97 9.33 26.84
C GLU A 67 -13.57 8.95 27.35
N TYR A 68 -12.49 9.40 26.71
CA TYR A 68 -11.15 8.97 27.08
C TYR A 68 -10.66 9.72 28.33
N LYS A 69 -10.44 8.97 29.40
CA LYS A 69 -10.09 9.52 30.72
C LYS A 69 -8.59 9.68 30.96
N ARG A 70 -7.77 9.52 29.91
CA ARG A 70 -6.29 9.47 30.01
C ARG A 70 -5.79 8.37 30.95
N ASP A 71 -6.59 7.32 31.10
CA ASP A 71 -6.32 6.13 31.91
C ASP A 71 -5.71 4.99 31.07
N SER A 72 -5.38 5.25 29.81
CA SER A 72 -4.92 4.23 28.84
C SER A 72 -5.92 3.11 28.58
N VAL A 73 -7.20 3.30 28.93
CA VAL A 73 -8.28 2.36 28.65
C VAL A 73 -9.07 2.81 27.43
N VAL A 74 -9.35 1.89 26.52
CA VAL A 74 -10.25 2.09 25.38
C VAL A 74 -11.59 1.48 25.74
N SER A 75 -12.59 2.32 26.06
CA SER A 75 -13.96 1.89 26.33
C SER A 75 -14.61 1.27 25.08
N GLN A 76 -15.71 0.54 25.27
CA GLN A 76 -16.49 0.02 24.13
C GLN A 76 -17.01 1.15 23.22
N GLY A 77 -17.38 2.31 23.78
CA GLY A 77 -17.79 3.49 23.00
C GLY A 77 -16.67 3.99 22.10
N ILE A 78 -15.48 4.22 22.66
CA ILE A 78 -14.29 4.64 21.89
C ILE A 78 -13.96 3.62 20.78
N ALA A 79 -13.99 2.32 21.11
CA ALA A 79 -13.69 1.26 20.15
C ALA A 79 -14.71 1.22 19.00
N PHE A 80 -16.00 1.36 19.32
CA PHE A 80 -17.06 1.42 18.31
C PHE A 80 -16.86 2.61 17.36
N ASP A 81 -16.65 3.80 17.89
CA ASP A 81 -16.46 5.01 17.09
C ASP A 81 -15.19 4.96 16.23
N LEU A 82 -14.11 4.39 16.76
CA LEU A 82 -12.88 4.17 16.01
C LEU A 82 -13.10 3.23 14.82
N LEU A 83 -13.72 2.07 15.05
CA LEU A 83 -13.99 1.09 13.99
C LEU A 83 -14.98 1.65 12.96
N HIS A 84 -15.99 2.39 13.41
CA HIS A 84 -16.93 3.06 12.51
C HIS A 84 -16.24 4.11 11.64
N ALA A 85 -15.31 4.89 12.21
CA ALA A 85 -14.50 5.83 11.45
C ALA A 85 -13.62 5.11 10.42
N CYS A 86 -12.93 4.03 10.82
CA CYS A 86 -12.14 3.20 9.91
C CYS A 86 -12.98 2.64 8.76
N ASN A 87 -14.18 2.14 9.05
CA ASN A 87 -15.10 1.61 8.05
C ASN A 87 -15.54 2.71 7.06
N LYS A 88 -15.92 3.89 7.55
CA LYS A 88 -16.30 5.02 6.68
C LYS A 88 -15.14 5.48 5.79
N ILE A 89 -13.91 5.51 6.32
CA ILE A 89 -12.72 5.87 5.54
C ILE A 89 -12.45 4.80 4.48
N GLY A 90 -12.44 3.52 4.87
CA GLY A 90 -12.17 2.40 3.97
C GLY A 90 -13.19 2.24 2.84
N LEU A 91 -14.45 2.62 3.09
CA LEU A 91 -15.51 2.64 2.08
C LEU A 91 -15.54 3.91 1.24
N GLY A 92 -14.64 4.88 1.47
CA GLY A 92 -14.64 6.17 0.76
C GLY A 92 -15.78 7.11 1.16
N HIS A 93 -16.51 6.83 2.25
CA HIS A 93 -17.59 7.68 2.77
C HIS A 93 -17.10 8.82 3.67
N ARG A 94 -15.84 8.77 4.11
CA ARG A 94 -15.18 9.82 4.89
C ARG A 94 -13.78 10.05 4.34
N ALA A 95 -13.50 11.28 3.93
CA ALA A 95 -12.12 11.69 3.63
C ALA A 95 -11.31 11.84 4.92
N GLU A 96 -10.04 11.46 4.87
CA GLU A 96 -9.10 11.66 5.97
C GLU A 96 -7.74 12.14 5.41
N PRO A 97 -7.64 13.43 5.03
CA PRO A 97 -6.44 13.97 4.39
C PRO A 97 -5.18 13.85 5.26
N SER A 98 -5.32 13.86 6.59
CA SER A 98 -4.17 13.67 7.48
C SER A 98 -3.51 12.29 7.33
N LEU A 99 -4.30 11.27 6.98
CA LEU A 99 -3.87 9.88 6.85
C LEU A 99 -3.55 9.49 5.40
N LEU A 100 -4.33 10.00 4.45
CA LEU A 100 -4.30 9.61 3.03
C LEU A 100 -3.69 10.67 2.11
N GLY A 101 -3.56 11.93 2.56
CA GLY A 101 -3.12 13.04 1.73
C GLY A 101 -4.06 13.25 0.55
N ASP A 102 -3.48 13.27 -0.64
CA ASP A 102 -4.20 13.47 -1.90
C ASP A 102 -4.85 12.18 -2.43
N VAL A 103 -4.63 11.04 -1.77
CA VAL A 103 -5.21 9.76 -2.18
C VAL A 103 -6.69 9.73 -1.82
N VAL A 104 -7.53 9.71 -2.85
CA VAL A 104 -9.00 9.61 -2.71
C VAL A 104 -9.42 8.15 -2.86
N ILE A 105 -10.12 7.63 -1.84
CA ILE A 105 -10.79 6.33 -1.92
C ILE A 105 -12.17 6.55 -2.52
N ALA A 106 -12.41 6.02 -3.72
CA ALA A 106 -13.71 6.09 -4.36
C ALA A 106 -14.75 5.33 -3.52
N PRO A 107 -15.99 5.84 -3.37
CA PRO A 107 -17.03 5.15 -2.64
C PRO A 107 -17.27 3.74 -3.17
N ILE A 108 -17.13 2.74 -2.29
CA ILE A 108 -17.37 1.34 -2.63
C ILE A 108 -18.85 1.05 -2.39
N SER A 109 -19.62 0.79 -3.46
CA SER A 109 -20.98 0.27 -3.33
C SER A 109 -20.93 -1.20 -2.89
N LYS A 110 -21.97 -1.68 -2.17
CA LYS A 110 -22.05 -3.05 -1.63
C LYS A 110 -21.74 -4.17 -2.65
N VAL A 111 -21.87 -3.91 -3.95
CA VAL A 111 -21.70 -4.89 -5.03
C VAL A 111 -20.23 -5.29 -5.28
N ALA A 112 -19.25 -4.54 -4.75
CA ALA A 112 -17.83 -4.85 -4.98
C ALA A 112 -17.36 -6.15 -4.30
N ASN A 113 -17.94 -6.52 -3.16
CA ASN A 113 -17.59 -7.76 -2.44
C ASN A 113 -18.42 -8.98 -2.88
N ASP A 114 -19.52 -8.76 -3.63
CA ASP A 114 -20.33 -9.84 -4.22
C ASP A 114 -19.71 -10.37 -5.53
N THR A 115 -18.71 -9.67 -6.06
CA THR A 115 -17.88 -10.17 -7.15
C THR A 115 -16.92 -11.18 -6.56
N HIS A 116 -17.33 -12.45 -6.56
CA HIS A 116 -16.39 -13.55 -6.34
C HIS A 116 -15.20 -13.31 -7.28
N LEU A 117 -13.96 -13.34 -6.78
CA LEU A 117 -12.78 -13.35 -7.65
C LEU A 117 -12.91 -14.61 -8.51
N HIS A 118 -13.52 -14.48 -9.68
CA HIS A 118 -13.53 -15.53 -10.66
C HIS A 118 -12.06 -15.67 -11.08
N SER A 119 -11.44 -16.79 -10.73
CA SER A 119 -10.20 -17.21 -11.35
C SER A 119 -10.49 -17.46 -12.83
N ALA A 120 -10.57 -16.38 -13.60
CA ALA A 120 -10.78 -16.40 -15.05
C ALA A 120 -9.51 -16.85 -15.79
N ALA A 121 -8.65 -17.62 -15.14
CA ALA A 121 -7.78 -18.54 -15.86
C ALA A 121 -8.65 -19.77 -16.12
N SER A 122 -9.01 -20.01 -17.39
CA SER A 122 -9.60 -21.29 -17.76
C SER A 122 -8.70 -22.43 -17.25
N GLU A 123 -9.27 -23.61 -17.00
CA GLU A 123 -8.45 -24.77 -16.63
C GLU A 123 -7.35 -25.00 -17.68
N GLU A 124 -7.60 -24.67 -18.96
CA GLU A 124 -6.57 -24.67 -20.00
C GLU A 124 -5.46 -23.64 -19.76
N ALA A 125 -5.78 -22.41 -19.32
CA ALA A 125 -4.77 -21.41 -18.99
C ALA A 125 -3.91 -21.84 -17.79
N ARG A 126 -4.53 -22.49 -16.80
CA ARG A 126 -3.85 -23.04 -15.62
C ARG A 126 -2.94 -24.21 -15.99
N VAL A 127 -3.42 -25.14 -16.80
CA VAL A 127 -2.64 -26.27 -17.33
C VAL A 127 -1.49 -25.76 -18.19
N LYS A 128 -1.72 -24.80 -19.09
CA LYS A 128 -0.69 -24.21 -19.95
C LYS A 128 0.39 -23.51 -19.13
N LEU A 129 0.03 -22.79 -18.07
CA LEU A 129 0.98 -22.17 -17.15
C LEU A 129 1.84 -23.22 -16.42
N LEU A 130 1.21 -24.27 -15.88
CA LEU A 130 1.91 -25.36 -15.20
C LEU A 130 2.88 -26.09 -16.15
N ASP A 131 2.48 -26.28 -17.41
CA ASP A 131 3.33 -26.88 -18.44
C ASP A 131 4.52 -25.98 -18.80
N GLN A 132 4.30 -24.66 -18.87
CA GLN A 132 5.35 -23.67 -19.13
C GLN A 132 6.38 -23.62 -17.97
N ILE A 133 5.91 -23.71 -16.73
CA ILE A 133 6.77 -23.75 -15.53
C ILE A 133 7.58 -25.04 -15.48
N LYS A 134 6.97 -26.19 -15.79
CA LYS A 134 7.69 -27.48 -15.88
C LYS A 134 8.78 -27.45 -16.94
N ARG A 135 8.50 -26.89 -18.13
CA ARG A 135 9.49 -26.73 -19.20
C ARG A 135 10.65 -25.84 -18.80
N ARG A 136 10.36 -24.73 -18.10
CA ARG A 136 11.39 -23.84 -17.53
C ARG A 136 12.19 -24.47 -16.41
N ALA A 137 11.59 -25.37 -15.62
CA ALA A 137 12.32 -26.13 -14.60
C ALA A 137 13.23 -27.22 -15.19
N THR A 138 12.91 -27.73 -16.39
CA THR A 138 13.72 -28.74 -17.09
C THR A 138 14.81 -28.15 -18.00
N LEU A 139 14.65 -26.91 -18.47
CA LEU A 139 15.72 -26.17 -19.16
C LEU A 139 16.61 -25.54 -18.10
N ALA A 140 17.87 -25.94 -18.09
CA ALA A 140 18.88 -25.55 -17.11
C ALA A 140 19.23 -24.04 -17.17
N ASP A 141 18.31 -23.17 -16.76
CA ASP A 141 18.59 -21.76 -16.46
C ASP A 141 18.43 -21.53 -14.94
N GLY A 142 19.46 -21.94 -14.21
CA GLY A 142 19.76 -21.34 -12.91
C GLY A 142 20.21 -19.89 -13.09
N PRO A 143 20.12 -19.05 -12.05
CA PRO A 143 20.55 -17.65 -12.13
C PRO A 143 22.09 -17.60 -12.30
N GLY A 144 22.54 -17.52 -13.55
CA GLY A 144 23.95 -17.53 -13.93
C GLY A 144 24.20 -17.49 -15.44
N SER A 145 23.20 -17.69 -16.29
CA SER A 145 23.31 -17.58 -17.74
C SER A 145 22.59 -16.32 -18.26
N ALA A 146 23.30 -15.19 -18.24
CA ALA A 146 23.07 -14.11 -19.19
C ALA A 146 24.17 -14.20 -20.28
N PRO A 147 23.93 -13.73 -21.51
CA PRO A 147 24.98 -13.63 -22.51
C PRO A 147 26.14 -12.73 -22.06
#